data_AF-A0A7C5WY46-F1
#
_entry.id   AF-A0A7C5WY46-F1
#
_cell.length_a   1.000
_cell.length_b   1.000
_cell.length_c   1.000
_cell.angle_alpha   90.00
_cell.angle_beta   90.00
_cell.angle_gamma   90.00
#
_symmetry.space_group_name_H-M   'P 1'
#
loop_
_entity.id
_entity.type
_entity.pdbx_description
1 polymer ?
#
loop_
_entity_poly.entity_id
_entity_poly.type
_entity_poly.pdbx_seq_one_letter_code
_entity_poly.pdbx_strand_id
1 'polypeptide(L)' 'MMDIVITLVFSIVMLVFMAFPAMKIVEWIERKVDVPERWHNVLLIGMVIFLSLLVGIFLRFA' A
#
# COMPACT_ATOMS: atom_id res chain seq x y z
N MET A 1 0.77 8.99 -22.91
CA MET A 1 0.78 10.02 -21.84
C MET A 1 -0.52 10.03 -21.06
N MET A 2 -1.67 10.02 -21.73
CA MET A 2 -2.99 9.94 -21.09
C MET A 2 -3.13 8.69 -20.19
N ASP A 3 -2.59 7.54 -20.61
CA ASP A 3 -2.64 6.30 -19.82
C ASP A 3 -1.90 6.42 -18.48
N ILE A 4 -0.73 7.06 -18.48
CA ILE A 4 0.06 7.30 -17.26
C ILE A 4 -0.71 8.20 -16.30
N VAL A 5 -1.38 9.23 -16.84
CA VAL A 5 -2.21 10.15 -16.04
C VAL A 5 -3.39 9.40 -15.42
N ILE A 6 -4.09 8.57 -16.19
CA ILE A 6 -5.22 7.77 -15.70
C ILE A 6 -4.75 6.79 -14.62
N THR A 7 -3.63 6.09 -14.83
CA THR A 7 -3.05 5.19 -13.82
C THR A 7 -2.72 5.94 -12.53
N LEU A 8 -2.08 7.12 -12.61
CA LEU A 8 -1.75 7.92 -11.43
C LEU A 8 -3.00 8.37 -10.65
N VAL A 9 -4.02 8.87 -11.35
CA VAL A 9 -5.29 9.31 -10.73
C VAL A 9 -5.98 8.15 -10.02
N PHE A 10 -6.01 6.97 -10.65
CA PHE A 10 -6.56 5.77 -10.02
C PHE A 10 -5.73 5.31 -8.81
N SER A 11 -4.40 5.35 -8.92
CA SER A 11 -3.49 4.95 -7.84
C SER A 11 -3.63 5.83 -6.59
N ILE A 12 -3.96 7.12 -6.72
CA ILE A 12 -4.23 8.00 -5.56
C ILE A 12 -5.48 7.53 -4.79
N VAL A 13 -6.55 7.20 -5.51
CA VAL A 13 -7.76 6.65 -4.88
C VAL A 13 -7.44 5.30 -4.23
N MET A 14 -6.65 4.45 -4.91
CA MET A 14 -6.22 3.17 -4.36
C MET A 14 -5.31 3.30 -3.13
N LEU A 15 -4.50 4.34 -3.00
CA LEU A 15 -3.70 4.60 -1.79
C LEU A 15 -4.59 4.72 -0.54
N VAL A 16 -5.72 5.43 -0.67
CA VAL A 16 -6.68 5.60 0.44
C VAL A 16 -7.36 4.26 0.75
N PHE A 17 -7.78 3.50 -0.27
CA PHE A 17 -8.37 2.17 -0.07
C PHE A 17 -7.39 1.16 0.53
N MET A 18 -6.10 1.25 0.18
CA MET A 18 -5.06 0.32 0.62
C MET A 18 -4.54 0.62 2.03
N ALA A 19 -4.87 1.76 2.62
CA ALA A 19 -4.53 2.08 4.01
C ALA A 19 -5.05 1.03 4.99
N PHE A 20 -6.32 0.63 4.85
CA PHE A 20 -6.95 -0.37 5.72
C PHE A 20 -6.33 -1.77 5.63
N PRO A 21 -6.18 -2.38 4.44
CA PRO A 21 -5.52 -3.69 4.32
C PRO A 21 -4.04 -3.61 4.72
N ALA A 22 -3.33 -2.51 4.43
CA ALA A 22 -1.95 -2.34 4.88
C ALA A 22 -1.84 -2.34 6.41
N MET A 23 -2.73 -1.62 7.11
CA MET A 23 -2.80 -1.65 8.57
C MET A 23 -2.98 -3.07 9.10
N LYS A 24 -3.91 -3.85 8.53
CA LYS A 24 -4.15 -5.24 8.95
C LYS A 24 -2.94 -6.15 8.73
N ILE A 25 -2.20 -5.96 7.64
CA ILE A 25 -1.00 -6.75 7.35
C ILE A 25 0.12 -6.39 8.32
N VAL A 26 0.33 -5.11 8.59
CA VAL A 26 1.35 -4.64 9.53
C VAL A 26 1.03 -5.14 10.94
N GLU A 27 -0.20 -4.99 11.41
CA GLU A 27 -0.66 -5.56 12.69
C GLU A 27 -0.39 -7.07 12.79
N TRP A 28 -0.60 -7.81 11.69
CA TRP A 28 -0.36 -9.25 11.67
C TRP A 28 1.14 -9.60 11.72
N ILE A 29 1.99 -8.80 11.08
CA ILE A 29 3.45 -8.94 11.15
C ILE A 29 3.95 -8.63 12.55
N GLU A 30 3.46 -7.56 13.17
CA GLU A 30 3.83 -7.14 14.54
C GLU A 30 3.39 -8.14 15.61
N ARG A 31 2.32 -8.90 15.36
CA ARG A 31 1.94 -10.02 16.25
C ARG A 31 2.89 -11.21 16.18
N LYS A 32 3.64 -11.35 15.08
CA LYS A 32 4.56 -12.47 14.84
C LYS A 32 6.01 -12.12 15.12
N VAL A 33 6.35 -10.86 14.99
CA VAL A 33 7.70 -10.32 15.16
C VAL A 33 7.56 -9.16 16.14
N ASP A 34 8.37 -9.14 17.18
CA ASP A 34 8.39 -8.03 18.14
C ASP A 34 9.02 -6.80 17.45
N VAL A 35 8.19 -6.03 16.76
CA VAL A 35 8.59 -4.84 16.02
C VAL A 35 8.54 -3.65 16.97
N PRO A 36 9.64 -2.89 17.13
CA PRO A 36 9.62 -1.71 17.97
C PRO A 36 8.64 -0.67 17.40
N GLU A 37 7.89 0.00 18.27
CA GLU A 37 6.85 1.00 17.92
C GLU A 37 7.33 2.08 16.93
N ARG A 38 8.63 2.40 16.94
CA ARG A 38 9.26 3.35 15.99
C ARG A 38 9.23 2.88 14.54
N TRP A 39 9.18 1.57 14.32
CA TRP A 39 9.14 0.96 12.99
C TRP A 39 7.72 0.76 12.46
N HIS A 40 6.69 0.82 13.33
CA HIS A 40 5.29 0.68 12.94
C HIS A 40 4.91 1.61 11.78
N ASN A 41 5.15 2.92 11.96
CA ASN A 41 4.81 3.92 10.94
C ASN A 41 5.59 3.71 9.63
N VAL A 42 6.85 3.30 9.70
CA VAL A 42 7.68 3.04 8.51
C VAL A 42 7.18 1.82 7.75
N LEU A 43 6.85 0.73 8.47
CA LEU A 43 6.27 -0.49 7.91
C LEU A 43 4.90 -0.22 7.30
N LEU A 44 4.06 0.58 7.96
CA LEU A 44 2.73 0.93 7.49
C LEU A 44 2.77 1.75 6.21
N ILE A 45 3.56 2.83 6.18
CA ILE A 45 3.73 3.64 4.97
C ILE A 45 4.35 2.79 3.84
N GLY A 46 5.34 1.97 4.16
CA GLY A 46 5.96 1.04 3.22
C GLY A 46 4.96 0.07 2.60
N MET A 47 4.08 -0.56 3.41
CA MET A 47 3.07 -1.49 2.92
C MET A 47 1.98 -0.79 2.10
N VAL A 48 1.53 0.41 2.50
CA VAL A 48 0.53 1.17 1.73
C VAL A 48 1.05 1.49 0.33
N ILE A 49 2.30 1.95 0.22
CA ILE A 49 2.93 2.24 -1.07
C ILE A 49 3.11 0.96 -1.88
N PHE A 50 3.59 -0.12 -1.25
CA PHE A 50 3.80 -1.40 -1.94
C PHE A 50 2.49 -1.99 -2.49
N LEU A 51 1.43 -2.03 -1.70
CA LEU A 51 0.11 -2.54 -2.10
C LEU A 51 -0.52 -1.69 -3.21
N SER A 52 -0.48 -0.36 -3.07
CA SER A 52 -1.03 0.55 -4.08
C SER A 52 -0.31 0.45 -5.42
N LEU A 53 1.02 0.28 -5.42
CA LEU A 53 1.81 0.05 -6.63
C LEU A 53 1.48 -1.30 -7.27
N LEU A 54 1.39 -2.38 -6.48
CA LEU A 54 1.00 -3.69 -7.01
C LEU A 54 -0.34 -3.64 -7.73
N VAL A 55 -1.32 -2.93 -7.16
CA VAL A 55 -2.65 -2.78 -7.76
C VAL A 55 -2.61 -1.88 -9.00
N GLY A 56 -1.87 -0.77 -8.96
CA GLY A 56 -1.69 0.10 -10.13
C GLY A 56 -1.03 -0.63 -11.31
N ILE A 57 -0.07 -1.51 -11.03
CA ILE A 57 0.55 -2.39 -12.02
C ILE A 57 -0.46 -3.44 -12.50
N PHE A 58 -1.18 -4.09 -11.58
CA PHE A 58 -2.19 -5.09 -11.94
C PHE A 58 -3.26 -4.53 -12.87
N LEU A 59 -3.74 -3.30 -12.61
CA LEU A 59 -4.71 -2.60 -13.47
C LEU A 59 -4.16 -2.28 -14.87
N ARG A 60 -2.85 -2.21 -15.06
CA ARG A 60 -2.25 -2.03 -16.39
C ARG A 60 -2.26 -3.32 -17.21
N PHE A 61 -2.31 -4.49 -16.56
CA PHE A 61 -2.24 -5.80 -17.20
C PHE A 61 -3.56 -6.59 -17.16
N ALA A 62 -4.57 -6.10 -16.44
CA ALA A 62 -5.93 -6.66 -16.39
C ALA A 62 -6.82 -6.04 -17.48
#